data_AF-A0A0F9JXF0-F1
#
_entry.id   AF-A0A0F9JXF0-F1
#
_cell.length_a   1.000
_cell.length_b   1.000
_cell.length_c   1.000
_cell.angle_alpha   90.00
_cell.angle_beta   90.00
_cell.angle_gamma   90.00
#
_symmetry.space_group_name_H-M   'P 1'
#
loop_
_entity.id
_entity.type
_entity.pdbx_description
1 polymer ?
#
loop_
_entity_poly.entity_id
_entity_poly.type
_entity_poly.pdbx_seq_one_letter_code
_entity_poly.pdbx_strand_id
1 'polypeptide(L)'
;MDSASKQHCEVYDEIAQTIATNPDLSLDEMNLIAQHKISGINNSSLDDFCGLSANQMDNWLRAPFNELAGVTISIPNELTASPVMRYLAIILDEAMQQGGSFKATAKGNLPAQIAKQASELLPEFAISEYEKPVSISEFAGSNEDKINALHYTRILADIAGIIYLQNGRFHVKKTAQKQYQTHGIKAFFLPMLEAATTHYNWGYFDSFVSDCELRTFWVFMLWRVQTHESVEQLIEEVITAFPALLNETPATEYTEPARLLGVLIRSRFIERFLEFWGFITVNPKRFSDGDPIAIKANIQPLLKQTFTFDI
;
A
#
# COMPACT_ATOMS: atom_id res chain seq x y z
N MET A 1 3.21 -26.34 15.56
CA MET A 1 1.78 -26.16 15.90
C MET A 1 1.55 -24.68 15.94
N ASP A 2 0.65 -24.20 15.07
CA ASP A 2 0.35 -22.78 14.92
C ASP A 2 -0.29 -22.21 16.21
N SER A 3 -0.03 -20.94 16.51
CA SER A 3 -0.55 -20.24 17.70
C SER A 3 -2.08 -20.25 17.72
N ALA A 4 -2.69 -20.04 16.54
CA ALA A 4 -4.13 -20.16 16.32
C ALA A 4 -4.68 -21.56 16.64
N SER A 5 -3.93 -22.63 16.34
CA SER A 5 -4.34 -24.01 16.66
C SER A 5 -4.30 -24.30 18.16
N LYS A 6 -3.37 -23.67 18.91
CA LYS A 6 -3.35 -23.81 20.38
C LYS A 6 -4.52 -23.07 21.02
N GLN A 7 -4.79 -21.84 20.60
CA GLN A 7 -5.93 -21.07 21.09
C GLN A 7 -7.25 -21.78 20.79
N HIS A 8 -7.44 -22.33 19.59
CA HIS A 8 -8.65 -23.10 19.28
C HIS A 8 -8.86 -24.31 20.21
N CYS A 9 -7.81 -25.07 20.52
CA CYS A 9 -7.92 -26.20 21.45
C CYS A 9 -8.27 -25.76 22.88
N GLU A 10 -7.62 -24.72 23.40
CA GLU A 10 -7.89 -24.19 24.75
C GLU A 10 -9.34 -23.71 24.89
N VAL A 11 -9.91 -23.15 23.82
CA VAL A 11 -11.28 -22.62 23.81
C VAL A 11 -12.32 -23.74 23.84
N TYR A 12 -12.10 -24.81 23.08
CA TYR A 12 -12.96 -25.99 23.15
C TYR A 12 -12.92 -26.63 24.54
N ASP A 13 -11.74 -26.75 25.13
CA ASP A 13 -11.56 -27.32 26.47
C ASP A 13 -12.23 -26.46 27.55
N GLU A 14 -12.09 -25.14 27.46
CA GLU A 14 -12.72 -24.21 28.40
C GLU A 14 -14.24 -24.11 28.25
N ILE A 15 -14.78 -24.16 27.03
CA ILE A 15 -16.23 -24.22 26.78
C ILE A 15 -16.78 -25.53 27.35
N ALA A 16 -16.11 -26.66 27.04
CA ALA A 16 -16.48 -27.97 27.56
C ALA A 16 -16.46 -28.00 29.10
N GLN A 17 -15.46 -27.39 29.73
CA GLN A 17 -15.36 -27.30 31.19
C GLN A 17 -16.46 -26.43 31.80
N THR A 18 -16.84 -25.33 31.15
CA THR A 18 -17.90 -24.43 31.63
C THR A 18 -19.28 -25.10 31.55
N ILE A 19 -19.52 -25.88 30.49
CA ILE A 19 -20.74 -26.68 30.33
C ILE A 19 -20.76 -27.82 31.35
N ALA A 20 -19.63 -28.53 31.53
CA ALA A 20 -19.53 -29.63 32.48
C ALA A 20 -19.73 -29.20 33.95
N THR A 21 -19.40 -27.97 34.31
CA THR A 21 -19.59 -27.41 35.65
C THR A 21 -20.97 -26.80 35.88
N ASN A 22 -21.78 -26.61 34.84
CA ASN A 22 -23.12 -26.03 34.92
C ASN A 22 -24.13 -26.90 34.12
N PRO A 23 -24.52 -28.07 34.66
CA PRO A 23 -25.30 -29.08 33.92
C PRO A 23 -26.74 -28.65 33.59
N ASP A 24 -27.26 -27.61 34.24
CA ASP A 24 -28.65 -27.14 34.09
C ASP A 24 -28.80 -25.98 33.08
N LEU A 25 -27.73 -25.62 32.34
CA LEU A 25 -27.79 -24.55 31.35
C LEU A 25 -28.79 -24.87 30.23
N SER A 26 -29.61 -23.88 29.86
CA SER A 26 -30.39 -23.93 28.63
C SER A 26 -29.50 -23.78 27.39
N LEU A 27 -30.01 -24.21 26.24
CA LEU A 27 -29.31 -24.04 24.95
C LEU A 27 -28.97 -22.56 24.68
N ASP A 28 -29.87 -21.64 25.06
CA ASP A 28 -29.67 -20.20 24.84
C ASP A 28 -28.55 -19.65 25.73
N GLU A 29 -28.45 -20.11 26.97
CA GLU A 29 -27.36 -19.72 27.88
C GLU A 29 -26.02 -20.32 27.43
N MET A 30 -26.00 -21.56 26.93
CA MET A 30 -24.80 -22.16 26.34
C MET A 30 -24.32 -21.36 25.10
N ASN A 31 -25.24 -20.96 24.24
CA ASN A 31 -24.92 -20.13 23.06
C ASN A 31 -24.37 -18.76 23.48
N LEU A 32 -24.95 -18.13 24.49
CA LEU A 32 -24.48 -16.83 25.00
C LEU A 32 -23.07 -16.94 25.58
N ILE A 33 -22.78 -18.00 26.35
CA ILE A 33 -21.44 -18.28 26.90
C ILE A 33 -20.43 -18.47 25.76
N ALA A 34 -20.78 -19.28 24.75
CA ALA A 34 -19.91 -19.51 23.60
C ALA A 34 -19.64 -18.20 22.83
N GLN A 35 -20.65 -17.39 22.57
CA GLN A 35 -20.51 -16.09 21.90
C GLN A 35 -19.62 -15.14 22.70
N HIS A 36 -19.82 -15.03 24.02
CA HIS A 36 -19.01 -14.17 24.87
C HIS A 36 -17.54 -14.62 24.88
N LYS A 37 -17.28 -15.93 24.95
CA LYS A 37 -15.91 -16.46 24.90
C LYS A 37 -15.25 -16.19 23.55
N ILE A 38 -15.91 -16.53 22.45
CA ILE A 38 -15.43 -16.26 21.08
C ILE A 38 -15.12 -14.77 20.91
N SER A 39 -16.01 -13.89 21.38
CA SER A 39 -15.78 -12.45 21.34
C SER A 39 -14.57 -12.02 22.18
N GLY A 40 -14.38 -12.59 23.37
CA GLY A 40 -13.21 -12.32 24.21
C GLY A 40 -11.90 -12.71 23.54
N ILE A 41 -11.85 -13.87 22.89
CA ILE A 41 -10.66 -14.35 22.16
C ILE A 41 -10.37 -13.45 20.97
N ASN A 42 -11.38 -13.18 20.14
CA ASN A 42 -11.19 -12.40 18.92
C ASN A 42 -10.80 -10.93 19.20
N ASN A 43 -11.00 -10.45 20.42
CA ASN A 43 -10.58 -9.13 20.90
C ASN A 43 -9.31 -9.15 21.77
N SER A 44 -8.76 -10.33 22.08
CA SER A 44 -7.49 -10.45 22.80
C SER A 44 -6.31 -10.14 21.86
N SER A 45 -5.27 -9.51 22.41
CA SER A 45 -4.03 -9.23 21.69
C SER A 45 -3.31 -10.51 21.28
N LEU A 46 -2.80 -10.57 20.05
CA LEU A 46 -2.02 -11.69 19.52
C LEU A 46 -0.59 -11.23 19.21
N ASP A 47 0.40 -11.95 19.74
CA ASP A 47 1.83 -11.66 19.52
C ASP A 47 2.19 -11.74 18.03
N ASP A 48 1.65 -12.72 17.31
CA ASP A 48 1.87 -12.90 15.87
C ASP A 48 1.31 -11.73 15.04
N PHE A 49 0.34 -10.98 15.59
CA PHE A 49 -0.17 -9.73 15.02
C PHE A 49 0.41 -8.48 15.71
N CYS A 50 1.56 -8.64 16.37
CA CYS A 50 2.27 -7.58 17.08
C CYS A 50 1.42 -6.85 18.14
N GLY A 51 0.49 -7.58 18.77
CA GLY A 51 -0.41 -7.05 19.81
C GLY A 51 -1.82 -6.69 19.32
N LEU A 52 -2.09 -6.73 18.01
CA LEU A 52 -3.45 -6.55 17.49
C LEU A 52 -4.32 -7.77 17.81
N SER A 53 -5.63 -7.54 17.91
CA SER A 53 -6.60 -8.62 18.01
C SER A 53 -6.97 -9.18 16.64
N ALA A 54 -7.53 -10.40 16.60
CA ALA A 54 -8.01 -11.00 15.36
C ALA A 54 -9.10 -10.16 14.69
N ASN A 55 -10.02 -9.57 15.46
CA ASN A 55 -11.06 -8.68 14.93
C ASN A 55 -10.49 -7.41 14.31
N GLN A 56 -9.47 -6.82 14.95
CA GLN A 56 -8.82 -5.63 14.42
C GLN A 56 -8.04 -5.93 13.14
N MET A 57 -7.36 -7.07 13.10
CA MET A 57 -6.71 -7.53 11.88
C MET A 57 -7.72 -7.78 10.76
N ASP A 58 -8.82 -8.49 11.04
CA ASP A 58 -9.86 -8.76 10.05
C ASP A 58 -10.45 -7.46 9.47
N ASN A 59 -10.67 -6.47 10.32
CA ASN A 59 -11.07 -5.13 9.92
C ASN A 59 -10.02 -4.48 8.99
N TRP A 60 -8.74 -4.49 9.36
CA TRP A 60 -7.66 -3.89 8.56
C TRP A 60 -7.50 -4.50 7.17
N LEU A 61 -7.82 -5.79 7.00
CA LEU A 61 -7.71 -6.48 5.72
C LEU A 61 -8.88 -6.22 4.77
N ARG A 62 -10.02 -5.71 5.26
CA ARG A 62 -11.29 -5.71 4.49
C ARG A 62 -12.08 -4.42 4.54
N ALA A 63 -11.94 -3.63 5.60
CA ALA A 63 -12.76 -2.45 5.81
C ALA A 63 -12.40 -1.33 4.83
N PRO A 64 -13.39 -0.54 4.37
CA PRO A 64 -13.12 0.69 3.64
C PRO A 64 -12.43 1.73 4.53
N PHE A 65 -11.83 2.74 3.91
CA PHE A 65 -11.01 3.75 4.61
C PHE A 65 -11.69 4.43 5.80
N ASN A 66 -13.00 4.68 5.71
CA ASN A 66 -13.78 5.34 6.76
C ASN A 66 -14.19 4.42 7.92
N GLU A 67 -13.87 3.13 7.84
CA GLU A 67 -14.26 2.10 8.82
C GLU A 67 -13.03 1.33 9.37
N LEU A 68 -11.81 1.76 9.04
CA LEU A 68 -10.59 1.18 9.59
C LEU A 68 -10.46 1.48 11.09
N ALA A 69 -10.47 0.43 11.90
CA ALA A 69 -10.40 0.51 13.35
C ALA A 69 -9.04 1.03 13.81
N GLY A 70 -9.05 2.13 14.57
CA GLY A 70 -7.82 2.75 15.09
C GLY A 70 -6.95 3.40 14.01
N VAL A 71 -7.47 3.66 12.81
CA VAL A 71 -6.73 4.32 11.73
C VAL A 71 -7.50 5.53 11.23
N THR A 72 -6.85 6.69 11.26
CA THR A 72 -7.38 7.91 10.62
C THR A 72 -6.59 8.19 9.34
N ILE A 73 -7.31 8.25 8.21
CA ILE A 73 -6.75 8.65 6.91
C ILE A 73 -7.18 10.08 6.59
N SER A 74 -6.22 11.00 6.54
CA SER A 74 -6.43 12.42 6.30
C SER A 74 -5.82 12.87 4.97
N ILE A 75 -6.36 13.95 4.40
CA ILE A 75 -5.75 14.63 3.25
C ILE A 75 -4.67 15.59 3.79
N PRO A 76 -3.39 15.43 3.42
CA PRO A 76 -2.34 16.34 3.85
C PRO A 76 -2.58 17.79 3.43
N ASN A 77 -2.06 18.72 4.24
CA ASN A 77 -2.19 20.15 3.95
C ASN A 77 -1.43 20.56 2.70
N GLU A 78 -0.29 19.93 2.42
CA GLU A 78 0.51 20.19 1.23
C GLU A 78 0.82 18.87 0.54
N LEU A 79 0.68 18.86 -0.79
CA LEU A 79 0.91 17.68 -1.63
C LEU A 79 2.17 17.82 -2.51
N THR A 80 2.94 18.89 -2.31
CA THR A 80 4.10 19.23 -3.14
C THR A 80 5.22 18.20 -3.06
N ALA A 81 5.34 17.52 -1.92
CA ALA A 81 6.32 16.46 -1.68
C ALA A 81 5.91 15.09 -2.24
N SER A 82 4.68 14.94 -2.77
CA SER A 82 4.20 13.67 -3.34
C SER A 82 4.45 13.62 -4.85
N PRO A 83 5.32 12.72 -5.35
CA PRO A 83 5.54 12.57 -6.79
C PRO A 83 4.24 12.25 -7.53
N VAL A 84 3.44 11.30 -7.03
CA VAL A 84 2.14 10.92 -7.62
C VAL A 84 1.21 12.13 -7.77
N MET A 85 1.06 12.94 -6.73
CA MET A 85 0.14 14.08 -6.81
C MET A 85 0.67 15.20 -7.71
N ARG A 86 1.99 15.39 -7.76
CA ARG A 86 2.62 16.37 -8.65
C ARG A 86 2.56 15.96 -10.11
N TYR A 87 2.74 14.69 -10.40
CA TYR A 87 2.57 14.15 -11.75
C TYR A 87 1.10 14.21 -12.19
N LEU A 88 0.15 13.94 -11.30
CA LEU A 88 -1.27 14.10 -11.60
C LEU A 88 -1.60 15.57 -11.92
N ALA A 89 -1.06 16.53 -11.15
CA ALA A 89 -1.25 17.95 -11.43
C ALA A 89 -0.79 18.34 -12.84
N ILE A 90 0.40 17.88 -13.26
CA ILE A 90 0.89 18.11 -14.64
C ILE A 90 -0.08 17.56 -15.69
N ILE A 91 -0.56 16.33 -15.50
CA ILE A 91 -1.51 15.67 -16.44
C ILE A 91 -2.82 16.48 -16.52
N LEU A 92 -3.34 16.92 -15.38
CA LEU A 92 -4.59 17.69 -15.32
C LEU A 92 -4.41 19.09 -15.91
N ASP A 93 -3.31 19.78 -15.59
CA ASP A 93 -3.03 21.12 -16.11
C ASP A 93 -2.92 21.12 -17.64
N GLU A 94 -2.21 20.14 -18.21
CA GLU A 94 -2.11 19.96 -19.66
C GLU A 94 -3.49 19.77 -20.30
N ALA A 95 -4.34 18.91 -19.70
CA ALA A 95 -5.68 18.69 -20.19
C ALA A 95 -6.54 19.95 -20.09
N MET A 96 -6.49 20.67 -18.95
CA MET A 96 -7.31 21.86 -18.71
C MET A 96 -6.94 23.00 -19.65
N GLN A 97 -5.65 23.19 -19.94
CA GLN A 97 -5.17 24.16 -20.93
C GLN A 97 -5.68 23.85 -22.35
N GLN A 98 -5.92 22.57 -22.66
CA GLN A 98 -6.44 22.11 -23.94
C GLN A 98 -7.96 21.83 -23.94
N GLY A 99 -8.73 22.47 -23.05
CA GLY A 99 -10.19 22.34 -23.03
C GLY A 99 -10.71 21.01 -22.46
N GLY A 100 -9.89 20.34 -21.65
CA GLY A 100 -10.23 19.13 -20.90
C GLY A 100 -9.69 17.82 -21.51
N SER A 101 -8.88 17.87 -22.56
CA SER A 101 -8.24 16.68 -23.14
C SER A 101 -6.96 17.03 -23.89
N PHE A 102 -6.01 16.11 -23.99
CA PHE A 102 -4.81 16.25 -24.82
C PHE A 102 -4.50 14.98 -25.61
N LYS A 103 -3.71 15.09 -26.67
CA LYS A 103 -3.37 13.96 -27.55
C LYS A 103 -2.39 13.01 -26.86
N ALA A 104 -2.67 11.71 -26.88
CA ALA A 104 -1.71 10.69 -26.49
C ALA A 104 -0.67 10.45 -27.61
N THR A 105 0.43 9.79 -27.29
CA THR A 105 1.36 9.28 -28.30
C THR A 105 0.72 8.17 -29.12
N ALA A 106 1.37 7.75 -30.20
CA ALA A 106 0.90 6.62 -31.02
C ALA A 106 0.77 5.30 -30.23
N LYS A 107 1.52 5.13 -29.14
CA LYS A 107 1.44 3.97 -28.24
C LYS A 107 0.30 4.08 -27.21
N GLY A 108 -0.39 5.21 -27.14
CA GLY A 108 -1.35 5.49 -26.08
C GLY A 108 -0.73 6.04 -24.80
N ASN A 109 0.56 6.39 -24.80
CA ASN A 109 1.25 6.99 -23.65
C ASN A 109 1.10 8.53 -23.59
N LEU A 110 1.44 9.13 -22.46
CA LEU A 110 1.59 10.57 -22.26
C LEU A 110 2.65 11.16 -23.22
N PRO A 111 2.43 12.38 -23.74
CA PRO A 111 3.42 13.09 -24.55
C PRO A 111 4.77 13.28 -23.85
N ALA A 112 5.84 13.33 -24.64
CA ALA A 112 7.20 13.55 -24.13
C ALA A 112 7.36 14.87 -23.35
N GLN A 113 6.55 15.89 -23.66
CA GLN A 113 6.52 17.15 -22.90
C GLN A 113 6.12 16.92 -21.43
N ILE A 114 5.10 16.10 -21.17
CA ILE A 114 4.67 15.76 -19.81
C ILE A 114 5.77 14.97 -19.09
N ALA A 115 6.40 14.00 -19.77
CA ALA A 115 7.51 13.23 -19.21
C ALA A 115 8.72 14.12 -18.85
N LYS A 116 9.00 15.13 -19.69
CA LYS A 116 10.04 16.12 -19.43
C LYS A 116 9.71 16.94 -18.18
N GLN A 117 8.50 17.50 -18.09
CA GLN A 117 8.06 18.26 -16.92
C GLN A 117 8.10 17.41 -15.64
N ALA A 118 7.65 16.14 -15.71
CA ALA A 118 7.74 15.23 -14.57
C ALA A 118 9.18 15.00 -14.11
N SER A 119 10.11 14.77 -15.05
CA SER A 119 11.53 14.59 -14.74
C SER A 119 12.16 15.83 -14.09
N GLU A 120 11.75 17.03 -14.50
CA GLU A 120 12.21 18.30 -13.95
C GLU A 120 11.78 18.51 -12.48
N LEU A 121 10.78 17.77 -11.99
CA LEU A 121 10.34 17.83 -10.59
C LEU A 121 11.17 16.96 -9.64
N LEU A 122 12.01 16.04 -10.14
CA LEU A 122 12.77 15.11 -9.30
C LEU A 122 13.54 15.80 -8.15
N PRO A 123 14.25 16.93 -8.36
CA PRO A 123 14.96 17.62 -7.28
C PRO A 123 14.08 18.13 -6.14
N GLU A 124 12.75 18.20 -6.33
CA GLU A 124 11.80 18.62 -5.29
C GLU A 124 11.38 17.47 -4.36
N PHE A 125 11.67 16.22 -4.73
CA PHE A 125 11.27 15.04 -3.97
C PHE A 125 12.38 14.59 -3.02
N ALA A 126 12.00 14.10 -1.83
CA ALA A 126 12.95 13.57 -0.86
C ALA A 126 13.82 12.43 -1.42
N ILE A 127 13.29 11.65 -2.37
CA ILE A 127 14.01 10.55 -3.01
C ILE A 127 15.22 11.01 -3.86
N SER A 128 15.30 12.31 -4.20
CA SER A 128 16.46 12.87 -4.91
C SER A 128 17.76 12.77 -4.10
N GLU A 129 17.70 12.60 -2.77
CA GLU A 129 18.87 12.28 -1.95
C GLU A 129 19.57 11.00 -2.42
N TYR A 130 18.80 10.06 -2.98
CA TYR A 130 19.26 8.77 -3.49
C TYR A 130 19.15 8.68 -5.01
N GLU A 131 19.26 9.82 -5.69
CA GLU A 131 19.15 9.91 -7.14
C GLU A 131 20.07 8.90 -7.84
N LYS A 132 19.48 8.18 -8.80
CA LYS A 132 20.19 7.25 -9.68
C LYS A 132 20.37 7.91 -11.05
N PRO A 133 21.34 7.45 -11.85
CA PRO A 133 21.41 7.82 -13.26
C PRO A 133 20.04 7.66 -13.94
N VAL A 134 19.66 8.62 -14.78
CA VAL A 134 18.34 8.69 -15.45
C VAL A 134 17.97 7.36 -16.14
N SER A 135 18.94 6.59 -16.63
CA SER A 135 18.70 5.29 -17.29
C SER A 135 18.09 4.22 -16.38
N ILE A 136 18.19 4.36 -15.06
CA ILE A 136 17.69 3.43 -14.05
C ILE A 136 16.86 4.15 -12.96
N SER A 137 16.41 5.37 -13.24
CA SER A 137 15.55 6.13 -12.34
C SER A 137 14.09 5.73 -12.54
N GLU A 138 13.35 5.63 -11.43
CA GLU A 138 11.89 5.41 -11.46
C GLU A 138 11.12 6.73 -11.66
N PHE A 139 11.81 7.87 -11.52
CA PHE A 139 11.21 9.21 -11.43
C PHE A 139 11.62 10.17 -12.55
N ALA A 140 12.63 9.84 -13.36
CA ALA A 140 13.11 10.69 -14.45
C ALA A 140 13.45 9.89 -15.70
N GLY A 141 13.14 10.45 -16.88
CA GLY A 141 13.27 9.76 -18.16
C GLY A 141 12.81 10.60 -19.35
N SER A 142 13.07 10.12 -20.57
CA SER A 142 12.75 10.88 -21.80
C SER A 142 11.31 10.73 -22.29
N ASN A 143 10.55 9.78 -21.76
CA ASN A 143 9.16 9.50 -22.09
C ASN A 143 8.51 8.66 -20.97
N GLU A 144 7.19 8.44 -21.02
CA GLU A 144 6.45 7.70 -19.98
C GLU A 144 6.96 6.26 -19.76
N ASP A 145 7.37 5.53 -20.82
CA ASP A 145 7.91 4.16 -20.70
C ASP A 145 9.21 4.11 -19.85
N LYS A 146 9.83 5.27 -19.59
CA LYS A 146 11.07 5.42 -18.81
C LYS A 146 10.85 6.08 -17.45
N ILE A 147 9.61 6.35 -17.05
CA ILE A 147 9.28 6.96 -15.77
C ILE A 147 8.14 6.15 -15.13
N ASN A 148 8.49 5.08 -14.42
CA ASN A 148 7.51 4.18 -13.82
C ASN A 148 6.57 4.91 -12.85
N ALA A 149 7.06 5.86 -12.05
CA ALA A 149 6.23 6.63 -11.13
C ALA A 149 5.19 7.53 -11.87
N LEU A 150 5.52 8.02 -13.07
CA LEU A 150 4.58 8.78 -13.90
C LEU A 150 3.55 7.85 -14.56
N HIS A 151 3.99 6.71 -15.09
CA HIS A 151 3.08 5.71 -15.68
C HIS A 151 2.13 5.14 -14.63
N TYR A 152 2.64 4.85 -13.43
CA TYR A 152 1.87 4.50 -12.24
C TYR A 152 0.77 5.53 -11.97
N THR A 153 1.15 6.81 -11.92
CA THR A 153 0.21 7.92 -11.67
C THR A 153 -0.89 7.97 -12.73
N ARG A 154 -0.55 7.81 -14.01
CA ARG A 154 -1.56 7.79 -15.09
C ARG A 154 -2.53 6.62 -14.91
N ILE A 155 -2.04 5.42 -14.59
CA ILE A 155 -2.90 4.25 -14.36
C ILE A 155 -3.83 4.49 -13.17
N LEU A 156 -3.31 5.00 -12.05
CA LEU A 156 -4.13 5.33 -10.90
C LEU A 156 -5.23 6.35 -11.26
N ALA A 157 -4.91 7.37 -12.05
CA ALA A 157 -5.88 8.37 -12.47
C ALA A 157 -6.99 7.78 -13.37
N ASP A 158 -6.68 6.77 -14.17
CA ASP A 158 -7.66 6.03 -14.98
C ASP A 158 -8.54 5.13 -14.09
N ILE A 159 -7.94 4.37 -13.17
CA ILE A 159 -8.64 3.51 -12.19
C ILE A 159 -9.56 4.34 -11.30
N ALA A 160 -9.08 5.47 -10.77
CA ALA A 160 -9.87 6.42 -9.98
C ALA A 160 -10.94 7.14 -10.82
N GLY A 161 -10.99 6.90 -12.13
CA GLY A 161 -11.98 7.45 -13.03
C GLY A 161 -11.85 8.96 -13.22
N ILE A 162 -10.66 9.52 -13.01
CA ILE A 162 -10.35 10.94 -13.19
C ILE A 162 -10.14 11.24 -14.68
N ILE A 163 -9.31 10.40 -15.32
CA ILE A 163 -9.03 10.44 -16.75
C ILE A 163 -9.54 9.19 -17.44
N TYR A 164 -9.57 9.22 -18.78
CA TYR A 164 -9.73 8.02 -19.61
C TYR A 164 -9.11 8.26 -20.99
N LEU A 165 -8.64 7.18 -21.63
CA LEU A 165 -8.10 7.22 -22.99
C LEU A 165 -9.19 6.89 -24.01
N GLN A 166 -9.49 7.80 -24.94
CA GLN A 166 -10.45 7.57 -26.02
C GLN A 166 -9.98 8.25 -27.30
N ASN A 167 -10.01 7.51 -28.42
CA ASN A 167 -9.63 8.00 -29.75
C ASN A 167 -8.24 8.65 -29.78
N GLY A 168 -7.26 8.05 -29.09
CA GLY A 168 -5.89 8.55 -29.03
C GLY A 168 -5.73 9.85 -28.23
N ARG A 169 -6.66 10.18 -27.33
CA ARG A 169 -6.60 11.34 -26.44
C ARG A 169 -6.90 10.95 -25.01
N PHE A 170 -6.17 11.54 -24.07
CA PHE A 170 -6.53 11.51 -22.67
C PHE A 170 -7.56 12.60 -22.40
N HIS A 171 -8.71 12.21 -21.86
CA HIS A 171 -9.79 13.11 -21.46
C HIS A 171 -9.89 13.12 -19.94
N VAL A 172 -10.06 14.30 -19.36
CA VAL A 172 -10.44 14.44 -17.94
C VAL A 172 -11.96 14.43 -17.89
N LYS A 173 -12.58 13.61 -17.03
CA LYS A 173 -14.05 13.59 -16.91
C LYS A 173 -14.58 14.96 -16.50
N LYS A 174 -15.77 15.35 -16.97
CA LYS A 174 -16.36 16.67 -16.65
C LYS A 174 -16.54 16.91 -15.15
N THR A 175 -16.87 15.87 -14.39
CA THR A 175 -16.94 15.91 -12.93
C THR A 175 -15.57 16.21 -12.32
N ALA A 176 -14.50 15.54 -12.79
CA ALA A 176 -13.13 15.79 -12.36
C ALA A 176 -12.65 17.20 -12.76
N GLN A 177 -12.95 17.69 -13.97
CA GLN A 177 -12.63 19.07 -14.36
C GLN A 177 -13.21 20.08 -13.36
N LYS A 178 -14.48 19.91 -12.97
CA LYS A 178 -15.15 20.78 -11.99
C LYS A 178 -14.55 20.66 -10.59
N GLN A 179 -14.24 19.43 -10.15
CA GLN A 179 -13.58 19.20 -8.87
C GLN A 179 -12.21 19.86 -8.82
N TYR A 180 -11.40 19.73 -9.87
CA TYR A 180 -10.08 20.34 -9.97
C TYR A 180 -10.15 21.87 -9.93
N GLN A 181 -11.09 22.48 -10.65
CA GLN A 181 -11.28 23.93 -10.61
C GLN A 181 -11.73 24.46 -9.24
N THR A 182 -12.49 23.66 -8.48
CA THR A 182 -13.08 24.10 -7.19
C THR A 182 -12.14 23.86 -6.02
N HIS A 183 -11.48 22.70 -5.99
CA HIS A 183 -10.74 22.20 -4.82
C HIS A 183 -9.25 21.94 -5.12
N GLY A 184 -8.82 22.17 -6.36
CA GLY A 184 -7.46 21.89 -6.81
C GLY A 184 -7.14 20.39 -6.78
N ILE A 185 -5.84 20.09 -6.75
CA ILE A 185 -5.31 18.73 -6.78
C ILE A 185 -5.72 17.89 -5.56
N LYS A 186 -6.02 18.53 -4.41
CA LYS A 186 -6.40 17.86 -3.17
C LYS A 186 -7.66 17.01 -3.29
N ALA A 187 -8.59 17.37 -4.18
CA ALA A 187 -9.81 16.58 -4.42
C ALA A 187 -9.53 15.14 -4.86
N PHE A 188 -8.34 14.88 -5.41
CA PHE A 188 -7.99 13.58 -5.97
C PHE A 188 -7.07 12.75 -5.08
N PHE A 189 -6.66 13.26 -3.91
CA PHE A 189 -5.74 12.53 -3.03
C PHE A 189 -6.33 11.19 -2.56
N LEU A 190 -7.51 11.21 -1.92
CA LEU A 190 -8.16 9.99 -1.45
C LEU A 190 -8.58 9.06 -2.60
N PRO A 191 -9.22 9.53 -3.71
CA PRO A 191 -9.53 8.65 -4.83
C PRO A 191 -8.31 7.95 -5.45
N MET A 192 -7.17 8.64 -5.55
CA MET A 192 -5.93 8.05 -6.04
C MET A 192 -5.36 7.03 -5.05
N LEU A 193 -5.41 7.32 -3.75
CA LEU A 193 -4.89 6.45 -2.70
C LEU A 193 -5.75 5.18 -2.57
N GLU A 194 -7.06 5.33 -2.67
CA GLU A 194 -8.00 4.22 -2.73
C GLU A 194 -7.72 3.37 -3.96
N ALA A 195 -7.61 3.95 -5.16
CA ALA A 195 -7.24 3.22 -6.37
C ALA A 195 -5.93 2.43 -6.20
N ALA A 196 -4.92 3.02 -5.56
CA ALA A 196 -3.65 2.37 -5.28
C ALA A 196 -3.77 1.16 -4.35
N THR A 197 -4.64 1.23 -3.34
CA THR A 197 -4.74 0.23 -2.26
C THR A 197 -5.88 -0.76 -2.43
N THR A 198 -6.74 -0.58 -3.44
CA THR A 198 -7.90 -1.48 -3.64
C THR A 198 -7.97 -2.10 -5.04
N HIS A 199 -7.53 -1.39 -6.09
CA HIS A 199 -7.76 -1.81 -7.48
C HIS A 199 -6.46 -1.96 -8.30
N TYR A 200 -5.42 -1.19 -7.99
CA TYR A 200 -4.17 -1.25 -8.74
C TYR A 200 -3.44 -2.58 -8.54
N ASN A 201 -2.99 -3.21 -9.63
CA ASN A 201 -2.14 -4.38 -9.58
C ASN A 201 -0.73 -3.99 -9.14
N TRP A 202 -0.37 -4.31 -7.90
CA TRP A 202 0.95 -3.99 -7.33
C TRP A 202 2.11 -4.68 -8.06
N GLY A 203 1.85 -5.77 -8.78
CA GLY A 203 2.84 -6.46 -9.62
C GLY A 203 3.05 -5.86 -11.01
N TYR A 204 2.32 -4.81 -11.40
CA TYR A 204 2.29 -4.32 -12.79
C TYR A 204 3.68 -4.00 -13.40
N PHE A 205 4.63 -3.53 -12.60
CA PHE A 205 5.99 -3.17 -13.05
C PHE A 205 7.04 -4.22 -12.74
N ASP A 206 6.67 -5.35 -12.12
CA ASP A 206 7.62 -6.44 -11.94
C ASP A 206 7.36 -7.59 -12.91
N SER A 207 8.42 -8.35 -13.12
CA SER A 207 8.42 -9.55 -13.95
C SER A 207 8.35 -10.81 -13.10
N PHE A 208 7.85 -10.72 -11.86
CA PHE A 208 7.75 -11.89 -10.99
C PHE A 208 6.54 -12.72 -11.42
N VAL A 209 6.70 -14.04 -11.38
CA VAL A 209 5.62 -15.00 -11.72
C VAL A 209 4.61 -15.15 -10.57
N SER A 210 4.88 -14.55 -9.40
CA SER A 210 4.04 -14.69 -8.21
C SER A 210 2.82 -13.77 -8.25
N ASP A 211 1.65 -14.38 -8.09
CA ASP A 211 0.34 -13.74 -7.93
C ASP A 211 0.05 -13.31 -6.48
N CYS A 212 1.06 -13.29 -5.60
CA CYS A 212 0.91 -12.92 -4.20
C CYS A 212 0.26 -11.53 -4.04
N GLU A 213 -0.94 -11.50 -3.46
CA GLU A 213 -1.79 -10.30 -3.34
C GLU A 213 -1.46 -9.52 -2.05
N LEU A 214 -0.28 -8.89 -2.06
CA LEU A 214 0.23 -8.09 -0.95
C LEU A 214 -0.64 -6.87 -0.60
N ARG A 215 -1.46 -6.39 -1.56
CA ARG A 215 -2.27 -5.19 -1.37
C ARG A 215 -3.23 -5.35 -0.19
N THR A 216 -3.74 -6.56 0.07
CA THR A 216 -4.65 -6.86 1.19
C THR A 216 -4.06 -6.50 2.56
N PHE A 217 -2.74 -6.55 2.71
CA PHE A 217 -2.05 -6.38 4.01
C PHE A 217 -1.47 -4.97 4.19
N TRP A 218 -1.83 -4.02 3.32
CA TRP A 218 -1.18 -2.71 3.26
C TRP A 218 -1.27 -1.92 4.58
N VAL A 219 -2.40 -1.97 5.30
CA VAL A 219 -2.58 -1.24 6.57
C VAL A 219 -1.63 -1.78 7.63
N PHE A 220 -1.55 -3.11 7.76
CA PHE A 220 -0.61 -3.76 8.69
C PHE A 220 0.83 -3.39 8.35
N MET A 221 1.23 -3.54 7.09
CA MET A 221 2.60 -3.21 6.66
C MET A 221 2.94 -1.73 6.88
N LEU A 222 1.97 -0.83 6.67
CA LEU A 222 2.13 0.59 6.87
C LEU A 222 2.33 0.95 8.35
N TRP A 223 1.48 0.38 9.22
CA TRP A 223 1.61 0.55 10.66
C TRP A 223 2.98 0.10 11.17
N ARG A 224 3.44 -1.08 10.75
CA ARG A 224 4.73 -1.63 11.16
C ARG A 224 5.89 -0.74 10.72
N VAL A 225 5.99 -0.41 9.44
CA VAL A 225 7.09 0.42 8.94
C VAL A 225 7.08 1.83 9.57
N GLN A 226 5.90 2.41 9.83
CA GLN A 226 5.79 3.69 10.53
C GLN A 226 6.22 3.61 12.00
N THR A 227 6.08 2.44 12.63
CA THR A 227 6.38 2.23 14.06
C THR A 227 7.88 2.10 14.31
N HIS A 228 8.59 1.29 13.52
CA HIS A 228 9.99 0.94 13.82
C HIS A 228 10.97 1.20 12.66
N GLU A 229 10.50 1.69 11.51
CA GLU A 229 11.35 2.15 10.40
C GLU A 229 12.26 1.05 9.78
N SER A 230 12.07 -0.23 10.12
CA SER A 230 12.89 -1.34 9.62
C SER A 230 12.12 -2.17 8.59
N VAL A 231 12.68 -2.29 7.39
CA VAL A 231 12.07 -3.09 6.32
C VAL A 231 12.25 -4.58 6.57
N GLU A 232 13.38 -5.01 7.14
CA GLU A 232 13.62 -6.42 7.49
C GLU A 232 12.65 -6.89 8.57
N GLN A 233 12.51 -6.12 9.65
CA GLN A 233 11.56 -6.45 10.72
C GLN A 233 10.12 -6.49 10.20
N LEU A 234 9.74 -5.55 9.33
CA LEU A 234 8.42 -5.56 8.67
C LEU A 234 8.20 -6.89 7.91
N ILE A 235 9.19 -7.35 7.15
CA ILE A 235 9.07 -8.59 6.36
C ILE A 235 8.90 -9.80 7.29
N GLU A 236 9.68 -9.87 8.37
CA GLU A 236 9.59 -10.94 9.37
C GLU A 236 8.21 -10.96 10.05
N GLU A 237 7.69 -9.80 10.41
CA GLU A 237 6.36 -9.65 11.01
C GLU A 237 5.24 -10.02 10.03
N VAL A 238 5.36 -9.69 8.74
CA VAL A 238 4.39 -10.14 7.71
C VAL A 238 4.43 -11.67 7.53
N ILE A 239 5.62 -12.28 7.51
CA ILE A 239 5.76 -13.73 7.40
C ILE A 239 5.15 -14.43 8.63
N THR A 240 5.35 -13.85 9.82
CA THR A 240 4.83 -14.37 11.08
C THR A 240 3.30 -14.24 11.13
N ALA A 241 2.76 -13.07 10.78
CA ALA A 241 1.33 -12.81 10.79
C ALA A 241 0.58 -13.58 9.69
N PHE A 242 1.19 -13.78 8.51
CA PHE A 242 0.55 -14.34 7.33
C PHE A 242 1.40 -15.42 6.65
N PRO A 243 1.69 -16.55 7.34
CA PRO A 243 2.55 -17.60 6.81
C PRO A 243 1.99 -18.24 5.53
N ALA A 244 0.67 -18.16 5.31
CA ALA A 244 0.03 -18.64 4.09
C ALA A 244 0.54 -17.95 2.80
N LEU A 245 1.06 -16.71 2.89
CA LEU A 245 1.65 -16.01 1.74
C LEU A 245 2.85 -16.75 1.14
N LEU A 246 3.55 -17.56 1.95
CA LEU A 246 4.65 -18.38 1.47
C LEU A 246 4.21 -19.43 0.45
N ASN A 247 2.95 -19.86 0.51
CA ASN A 247 2.38 -20.81 -0.46
C ASN A 247 2.07 -20.13 -1.82
N GLU A 248 1.88 -18.81 -1.83
CA GLU A 248 1.63 -18.00 -3.03
C GLU A 248 2.93 -17.51 -3.70
N THR A 249 4.06 -17.71 -3.03
CA THR A 249 5.40 -17.41 -3.53
C THR A 249 6.12 -18.71 -3.87
N PRO A 250 6.03 -19.21 -5.11
CA PRO A 250 6.66 -20.49 -5.46
C PRO A 250 8.17 -20.38 -5.30
N ALA A 251 8.76 -21.41 -4.67
CA ALA A 251 10.20 -21.55 -4.64
C ALA A 251 10.74 -21.63 -6.07
N THR A 252 11.87 -20.97 -6.32
CA THR A 252 12.62 -21.15 -7.56
C THR A 252 13.91 -21.91 -7.26
N GLU A 253 14.59 -22.41 -8.29
CA GLU A 253 15.93 -23.03 -8.13
C GLU A 253 16.94 -22.13 -7.41
N TYR A 254 16.68 -20.82 -7.33
CA TYR A 254 17.60 -19.81 -6.82
C TYR A 254 17.09 -19.05 -5.59
N THR A 255 15.84 -19.25 -5.15
CA THR A 255 15.25 -18.40 -4.10
C THR A 255 14.15 -19.12 -3.33
N GLU A 256 14.31 -19.14 -2.01
CA GLU A 256 13.33 -19.62 -1.04
C GLU A 256 12.09 -18.70 -0.96
N PRO A 257 10.89 -19.24 -0.69
CA PRO A 257 9.64 -18.48 -0.63
C PRO A 257 9.71 -17.22 0.24
N ALA A 258 10.24 -17.33 1.46
CA ALA A 258 10.37 -16.20 2.38
C ALA A 258 11.25 -15.07 1.83
N ARG A 259 12.34 -15.45 1.14
CA ARG A 259 13.23 -14.48 0.49
C ARG A 259 12.55 -13.82 -0.69
N LEU A 260 11.79 -14.56 -1.49
CA LEU A 260 11.00 -14.01 -2.60
C LEU A 260 9.92 -13.05 -2.07
N LEU A 261 9.18 -13.43 -1.04
CA LEU A 261 8.19 -12.57 -0.39
C LEU A 261 8.81 -11.25 0.09
N GLY A 262 9.98 -11.30 0.72
CA GLY A 262 10.71 -10.09 1.11
C GLY A 262 11.14 -9.21 -0.09
N VAL A 263 11.47 -9.81 -1.24
CA VAL A 263 11.72 -9.06 -2.49
C VAL A 263 10.43 -8.41 -3.00
N LEU A 264 9.30 -9.13 -2.97
CA LEU A 264 8.00 -8.59 -3.39
C LEU A 264 7.54 -7.44 -2.50
N ILE A 265 7.63 -7.57 -1.17
CA ILE A 265 7.29 -6.49 -0.23
C ILE A 265 8.16 -5.26 -0.50
N ARG A 266 9.47 -5.41 -0.66
CA ARG A 266 10.34 -4.28 -1.01
C ARG A 266 9.95 -3.62 -2.32
N SER A 267 9.82 -4.40 -3.38
CA SER A 267 9.59 -3.83 -4.71
C SER A 267 8.19 -3.22 -4.85
N ARG A 268 7.16 -3.94 -4.40
CA ARG A 268 5.75 -3.57 -4.59
C ARG A 268 5.27 -2.54 -3.56
N PHE A 269 5.59 -2.73 -2.27
CA PHE A 269 5.11 -1.88 -1.18
C PHE A 269 6.07 -0.72 -0.88
N ILE A 270 7.35 -0.99 -0.63
CA ILE A 270 8.30 0.06 -0.23
C ILE A 270 8.61 1.00 -1.41
N GLU A 271 9.16 0.46 -2.49
CA GLU A 271 9.70 1.25 -3.61
C GLU A 271 8.59 1.81 -4.52
N ARG A 272 7.59 1.00 -4.88
CA ARG A 272 6.58 1.37 -5.89
C ARG A 272 5.22 1.79 -5.35
N PHE A 273 5.06 1.80 -4.03
CA PHE A 273 3.93 2.45 -3.37
C PHE A 273 4.44 3.56 -2.46
N LEU A 274 5.14 3.27 -1.37
CA LEU A 274 5.49 4.31 -0.40
C LEU A 274 6.45 5.39 -0.93
N GLU A 275 7.50 5.03 -1.68
CA GLU A 275 8.38 6.05 -2.28
C GLU A 275 7.70 6.81 -3.43
N PHE A 276 6.91 6.13 -4.27
CA PHE A 276 6.15 6.76 -5.35
C PHE A 276 5.19 7.84 -4.82
N TRP A 277 4.56 7.58 -3.69
CA TRP A 277 3.68 8.54 -3.02
C TRP A 277 4.43 9.62 -2.23
N GLY A 278 5.74 9.46 -2.00
CA GLY A 278 6.55 10.38 -1.19
C GLY A 278 6.34 10.19 0.32
N PHE A 279 5.88 9.01 0.73
CA PHE A 279 5.64 8.68 2.14
C PHE A 279 6.91 8.30 2.89
N ILE A 280 7.86 7.66 2.21
CA ILE A 280 9.16 7.28 2.78
C ILE A 280 10.26 7.51 1.73
N THR A 281 11.51 7.41 2.18
CA THR A 281 12.66 7.12 1.31
C THR A 281 13.49 5.98 1.93
N VAL A 282 14.12 5.16 1.09
CA VAL A 282 15.08 4.15 1.55
C VAL A 282 16.44 4.32 0.87
N ASN A 283 17.52 4.12 1.62
CA ASN A 283 18.85 4.11 1.02
C ASN A 283 18.98 2.89 0.08
N PRO A 284 19.35 3.08 -1.20
CA PRO A 284 19.50 1.97 -2.14
C PRO A 284 20.76 1.12 -1.87
N LYS A 285 21.72 1.60 -1.07
CA LYS A 285 22.92 0.85 -0.70
C LYS A 285 22.53 -0.35 0.16
N ARG A 286 22.79 -1.56 -0.35
CA ARG A 286 22.45 -2.83 0.32
C ARG A 286 23.63 -3.49 1.03
N PHE A 287 24.86 -3.07 0.73
CA PHE A 287 26.08 -3.65 1.29
C PHE A 287 27.08 -2.56 1.67
N SER A 288 27.75 -2.71 2.81
CA SER A 288 28.96 -1.96 3.16
C SER A 288 30.06 -2.95 3.51
N ASP A 289 31.24 -2.78 2.91
CA ASP A 289 32.42 -3.59 3.24
C ASP A 289 32.22 -5.11 3.07
N GLY A 290 31.28 -5.51 2.20
CA GLY A 290 30.92 -6.90 1.93
C GLY A 290 29.74 -7.42 2.75
N ASP A 291 29.32 -6.70 3.79
CA ASP A 291 28.23 -7.10 4.67
C ASP A 291 26.89 -6.46 4.27
N PRO A 292 25.76 -7.21 4.34
CA PRO A 292 24.43 -6.64 4.16
C PRO A 292 24.15 -5.52 5.18
N ILE A 293 23.54 -4.44 4.73
CA ILE A 293 23.09 -3.34 5.59
C ILE A 293 21.58 -3.47 5.80
N ALA A 294 21.14 -3.34 7.05
CA ALA A 294 19.71 -3.22 7.37
C ALA A 294 19.10 -2.00 6.66
N ILE A 295 17.94 -2.19 6.04
CA ILE A 295 17.26 -1.15 5.28
C ILE A 295 16.37 -0.38 6.25
N LYS A 296 16.81 0.84 6.55
CA LYS A 296 16.04 1.80 7.32
C LYS A 296 15.19 2.67 6.39
N ALA A 297 13.89 2.73 6.64
CA ALA A 297 12.95 3.63 6.00
C ALA A 297 12.97 5.01 6.69
N ASN A 298 13.22 6.06 5.92
CA ASN A 298 13.11 7.43 6.40
C ASN A 298 11.68 7.94 6.18
N ILE A 299 10.90 8.00 7.27
CA ILE A 299 9.49 8.38 7.23
C ILE A 299 9.35 9.88 6.92
N GLN A 300 8.68 10.20 5.81
CA GLN A 300 8.44 11.57 5.41
C GLN A 300 7.23 12.17 6.15
N PRO A 301 7.18 13.51 6.32
CA PRO A 301 6.06 14.19 6.96
C PRO A 301 4.70 13.86 6.32
N LEU A 302 4.68 13.63 5.00
CA LEU A 302 3.47 13.30 4.26
C LEU A 302 2.81 12.01 4.78
N LEU A 303 3.59 10.99 5.16
CA LEU A 303 3.04 9.75 5.71
C LEU A 303 2.29 10.01 7.01
N LYS A 304 2.93 10.71 7.96
CA LYS A 304 2.35 11.00 9.29
C LYS A 304 1.16 11.94 9.22
N GLN A 305 1.12 12.83 8.23
CA GLN A 305 -0.05 13.68 7.96
C GLN A 305 -1.22 12.90 7.34
N THR A 306 -0.90 11.83 6.61
CA THR A 306 -1.91 11.00 5.93
C THR A 306 -2.48 9.94 6.86
N PHE A 307 -1.63 9.23 7.61
CA PHE A 307 -2.02 8.07 8.41
C PHE A 307 -1.65 8.26 9.88
N THR A 308 -2.67 8.23 10.73
CA THR A 308 -2.51 8.18 12.19
C THR A 308 -3.07 6.86 12.71
N PHE A 309 -2.33 6.22 13.60
CA PHE A 309 -2.66 4.94 14.20
C PHE A 309 -2.87 5.14 15.70
N ASP A 310 -4.08 4.84 16.18
CA ASP A 310 -4.49 4.88 17.58
C ASP A 310 -4.73 3.43 18.06
N ILE A 311 -3.63 2.72 18.32
CA ILE A 311 -3.56 1.28 18.58
C ILE A 311 -3.06 1.00 19.98
#